data_AF-A0A538NRU5-F1
#
_entry.id   AF-A0A538NRU5-F1
#
_cell.length_a   1.000
_cell.length_b   1.000
_cell.length_c   1.000
_cell.angle_alpha   90.00
_cell.angle_beta   90.00
_cell.angle_gamma   90.00
#
_symmetry.space_group_name_H-M   'P 1'
#
loop_
_entity.id
_entity.type
_entity.pdbx_description
1 polymer ?
#
loop_
_entity_poly.entity_id
_entity_poly.type
_entity_poly.pdbx_seq_one_letter_code
_entity_poly.pdbx_strand_id
1 'polypeptide(L)'
;RVEIAFPIDAPGPREEMVNDILPSLLNDQVKARELQPDGSYVRLHPAEGAARSQAQLHFRERSRQARKAAAELQAASGVKLIPIKAKRDQRKRA
;
A
#
# COMPACT_ATOMS: atom_id res chain seq x y z
N ARG A 1 -7.42 15.39 -24.93
CA ARG A 1 -7.53 14.94 -23.52
C ARG A 1 -7.16 16.11 -22.62
N VAL A 2 -7.76 16.23 -21.44
CA VAL A 2 -7.35 17.20 -20.40
C VAL A 2 -6.84 16.36 -19.22
N GLU A 3 -5.57 16.52 -18.88
CA GLU A 3 -4.88 15.77 -17.82
C GLU A 3 -4.49 16.72 -16.67
N ILE A 4 -4.35 16.20 -15.45
CA ILE A 4 -3.93 16.96 -14.26
C ILE A 4 -2.76 16.24 -13.58
N ALA A 5 -1.73 17.00 -13.24
CA ALA A 5 -0.66 16.59 -12.34
C ALA A 5 -0.51 17.65 -11.24
N PHE A 6 -0.13 17.23 -10.04
CA PHE A 6 0.08 18.13 -8.91
C PHE A 6 1.37 17.75 -8.16
N PRO A 7 2.07 18.73 -7.57
CA PRO A 7 3.26 18.47 -6.78
C PRO A 7 2.91 17.83 -5.43
N ILE A 8 3.82 17.02 -4.91
CA ILE A 8 3.75 16.50 -3.54
C ILE A 8 4.57 17.43 -2.64
N ASP A 9 3.93 18.47 -2.11
CA ASP A 9 4.61 19.51 -1.33
C ASP A 9 4.93 19.06 0.11
N ALA A 10 4.13 18.16 0.66
CA ALA A 10 4.37 17.62 2.00
C ALA A 10 5.64 16.75 1.99
N PRO A 11 6.63 17.03 2.85
CA PRO A 11 7.93 16.34 2.80
C PRO A 11 7.80 14.83 3.10
N GLY A 12 6.93 14.44 4.04
CA GLY A 12 6.74 13.03 4.41
C GLY A 12 6.32 12.15 3.22
N PRO A 13 5.18 12.41 2.55
CA PRO A 13 4.78 11.64 1.36
C PRO A 13 5.79 11.73 0.21
N ARG A 14 6.47 12.87 0.04
CA ARG A 14 7.51 13.01 -0.98
C ARG A 14 8.70 12.10 -0.70
N GLU A 15 9.18 12.07 0.54
CA GLU A 15 10.28 11.22 0.97
C GLU A 15 9.91 9.73 0.87
N GLU A 16 8.69 9.35 1.29
CA GLU A 16 8.20 7.98 1.12
C GLU A 16 8.15 7.58 -0.35
N MET A 17 7.66 8.47 -1.23
CA MET A 17 7.62 8.20 -2.66
C MET A 17 9.02 7.95 -3.23
N VAL A 18 9.99 8.83 -2.92
CA VAL A 18 11.34 8.81 -3.52
C VAL A 18 12.22 7.73 -2.92
N ASN A 19 12.16 7.53 -1.60
CA ASN A 19 13.12 6.69 -0.89
C ASN A 19 12.61 5.26 -0.63
N ASP A 20 11.30 5.02 -0.78
CA ASP A 20 10.70 3.71 -0.51
C ASP A 20 9.86 3.19 -1.69
N ILE A 21 8.80 3.92 -2.08
CA ILE A 21 7.84 3.42 -3.08
C ILE A 21 8.48 3.21 -4.45
N LEU A 22 9.09 4.26 -5.03
CA LEU A 22 9.69 4.17 -6.36
C LEU A 22 10.85 3.15 -6.38
N PRO A 23 11.80 3.14 -5.42
CA PRO A 23 12.84 2.12 -5.37
C PRO A 23 12.29 0.69 -5.28
N SER A 24 11.27 0.46 -4.45
CA SER A 24 10.65 -0.87 -4.32
C SER A 24 10.01 -1.33 -5.64
N LEU A 25 9.33 -0.44 -6.36
CA LEU A 25 8.70 -0.75 -7.65
C LEU A 25 9.75 -0.99 -8.75
N LEU A 26 10.80 -0.18 -8.80
CA LEU A 26 11.88 -0.30 -9.79
C LEU A 26 12.74 -1.54 -9.55
N ASN A 27 12.91 -1.96 -8.30
CA ASN A 27 13.66 -3.15 -7.92
C ASN A 27 12.79 -4.42 -7.84
N ASP A 28 11.55 -4.42 -8.35
CA ASP A 28 10.74 -5.63 -8.40
C ASP A 28 11.37 -6.63 -9.39
N GLN A 29 11.69 -7.83 -8.92
CA GLN A 29 12.35 -8.89 -9.69
C GLN A 29 11.45 -10.11 -9.88
N VAL A 30 10.14 -9.95 -9.67
CA VAL A 30 9.18 -11.06 -9.74
C VAL A 30 8.09 -10.76 -10.75
N LYS A 31 7.57 -9.55 -10.80
CA LYS A 31 6.46 -9.12 -11.65
C LYS A 31 6.88 -8.06 -12.67
N ALA A 32 7.98 -7.34 -12.44
CA ALA A 32 8.47 -6.36 -13.39
C ALA A 32 8.84 -6.99 -14.74
N ARG A 33 8.62 -6.21 -15.79
CA ARG A 33 9.05 -6.52 -17.15
C ARG A 33 9.77 -5.31 -17.71
N GLU A 34 10.96 -5.54 -18.24
CA GLU A 34 11.76 -4.51 -18.91
C GLU A 34 11.39 -4.47 -20.39
N LEU A 35 11.01 -3.27 -20.85
CA LEU A 35 10.74 -2.99 -22.26
C LEU A 35 12.06 -2.95 -23.02
N GLN A 36 12.17 -3.78 -24.04
CA GLN A 36 13.34 -3.84 -24.92
C GLN A 36 13.19 -2.86 -26.10
N PRO A 37 14.30 -2.49 -26.77
CA PRO A 37 14.26 -1.58 -27.93
C PRO A 37 13.39 -2.07 -29.10
N ASP A 38 13.20 -3.39 -29.23
CA ASP A 38 12.35 -4.02 -30.24
C ASP A 38 10.86 -4.08 -29.86
N GLY A 39 10.49 -3.54 -28.70
CA GLY A 39 9.13 -3.56 -28.16
C GLY A 39 8.77 -4.84 -27.41
N SER A 40 9.67 -5.82 -27.33
CA SER A 40 9.46 -7.03 -26.53
C SER A 40 9.61 -6.73 -25.03
N TYR A 41 9.04 -7.60 -24.20
CA TYR A 41 9.10 -7.47 -22.74
C TYR A 41 9.80 -8.67 -22.11
N VAL A 42 10.92 -8.42 -21.42
CA VAL A 42 11.66 -9.45 -20.68
C VAL A 42 11.28 -9.38 -19.22
N ARG A 43 10.92 -10.52 -18.61
CA ARG A 43 10.61 -10.57 -17.19
C ARG A 43 11.92 -10.52 -16.39
N LEU A 44 11.98 -9.62 -15.40
CA LEU A 44 13.13 -9.55 -14.52
C LEU A 44 13.11 -10.72 -13.54
N HIS A 45 14.30 -11.22 -13.23
CA HIS A 45 14.53 -12.30 -12.28
C HIS A 45 15.66 -11.92 -11.33
N PRO A 46 15.60 -12.35 -10.05
CA PRO A 46 16.70 -12.15 -9.13
C PRO A 46 17.92 -12.93 -9.60
N ALA A 47 19.10 -12.41 -9.30
CA ALA A 47 20.34 -13.16 -9.48
C ALA A 47 20.31 -14.46 -8.66
N GLU A 48 21.11 -15.44 -9.08
CA GLU A 48 21.21 -16.71 -8.37
C GLU A 48 21.62 -16.50 -6.90
N GLY A 49 20.88 -17.10 -5.98
CA GLY A 49 21.08 -16.93 -4.53
C GLY A 49 20.61 -15.59 -3.94
N ALA A 50 20.20 -14.62 -4.75
CA ALA A 50 19.69 -13.35 -4.26
C ALA A 50 18.24 -13.47 -3.75
N ALA A 51 17.90 -12.62 -2.76
CA ALA A 51 16.54 -12.54 -2.23
C ALA A 51 15.59 -12.00 -3.30
N ARG A 52 14.37 -12.55 -3.33
CA ARG A 52 13.33 -12.08 -4.26
C ARG A 52 12.75 -10.76 -3.75
N SER A 53 12.73 -9.75 -4.61
CA SER A 53 11.98 -8.51 -4.38
C SER A 53 10.66 -8.54 -5.15
N GLN A 54 9.54 -8.40 -4.45
CA GLN A 54 8.22 -8.21 -5.06
C GLN A 54 7.48 -7.05 -4.37
N ALA A 55 7.32 -5.93 -5.07
CA ALA A 55 6.86 -4.68 -4.49
C ALA A 55 5.45 -4.78 -3.88
N GLN A 56 4.49 -5.35 -4.60
CA GLN A 56 3.10 -5.45 -4.11
C GLN A 56 2.98 -6.32 -2.86
N LEU A 57 3.76 -7.41 -2.78
CA LEU A 57 3.76 -8.26 -1.59
C LEU A 57 4.39 -7.54 -0.41
N HIS A 58 5.53 -6.87 -0.64
CA HIS A 58 6.21 -6.04 0.35
C HIS A 58 5.26 -5.01 0.98
N PHE A 59 4.56 -4.19 0.18
CA PHE A 59 3.65 -3.18 0.71
C PHE A 59 2.40 -3.78 1.39
N ARG A 60 1.92 -4.94 0.91
CA ARG A 60 0.83 -5.66 1.58
C ARG A 60 1.24 -6.13 2.97
N GLU A 61 2.46 -6.63 3.11
CA GLU A 61 3.00 -7.09 4.39
C GLU A 61 3.27 -5.91 5.33
N ARG A 62 3.86 -4.82 4.84
CA ARG A 62 4.06 -3.57 5.59
C ARG A 62 2.73 -3.02 6.14
N SER A 63 1.68 -2.97 5.31
CA SER A 63 0.35 -2.53 5.73
C SER A 63 -0.26 -3.43 6.81
N ARG A 64 -0.12 -4.75 6.68
CA ARG A 64 -0.60 -5.72 7.69
C ARG A 64 0.13 -5.55 9.02
N GLN A 65 1.44 -5.36 8.99
CA GLN A 65 2.25 -5.12 10.19
C GLN A 65 1.85 -3.81 10.87
N ALA A 66 1.69 -2.72 10.12
CA ALA A 66 1.24 -1.44 10.66
C ALA A 66 -0.15 -1.52 11.31
N ARG A 67 -1.10 -2.23 10.67
CA ARG A 67 -2.43 -2.47 11.27
C ARG A 67 -2.35 -3.29 12.56
N LYS A 68 -1.50 -4.32 12.59
CA LYS A 68 -1.32 -5.15 13.79
C LYS A 68 -0.77 -4.31 14.94
N ALA A 69 0.28 -3.52 14.70
CA ALA A 69 0.87 -2.64 15.70
C ALA A 69 -0.12 -1.59 16.21
N ALA A 70 -0.92 -0.98 15.31
CA ALA A 70 -1.96 -0.04 15.70
C ALA A 70 -3.06 -0.70 16.57
N ALA A 71 -3.47 -1.93 16.25
CA ALA A 71 -4.45 -2.67 17.03
C ALA A 71 -3.91 -3.05 18.42
N GLU A 72 -2.63 -3.44 18.52
CA GLU A 72 -1.96 -3.73 19.80
C GLU A 72 -1.88 -2.48 20.68
N LEU A 73 -1.51 -1.33 20.10
CA LEU A 73 -1.49 -0.05 20.82
C LEU A 73 -2.89 0.36 21.29
N GLN A 74 -3.91 0.15 20.45
CA GLN A 74 -5.29 0.43 20.81
C GLN A 74 -5.79 -0.48 21.93
N ALA A 75 -5.48 -1.78 21.90
CA ALA A 75 -5.80 -2.71 22.97
C ALA A 75 -5.14 -2.30 24.29
N ALA A 76 -3.89 -1.83 24.26
CA ALA A 76 -3.17 -1.33 25.43
C ALA A 76 -3.77 -0.03 25.99
N SER A 77 -4.35 0.83 25.14
CA SER A 77 -4.96 2.11 25.57
C SER A 77 -6.23 1.96 26.41
N GLY A 78 -6.85 0.77 26.45
CA GLY A 78 -8.04 0.50 27.26
C GLY A 78 -9.34 1.16 26.77
N VAL A 79 -9.33 1.86 25.63
CA VAL A 79 -10.52 2.53 25.07
C VAL A 79 -11.52 1.50 24.53
N LYS A 80 -12.62 1.29 25.24
CA LYS A 80 -13.70 0.38 24.83
C LYS A 80 -14.68 1.08 23.90
N LEU A 81 -14.67 0.73 22.62
CA LEU A 81 -15.66 1.20 21.65
C LEU A 81 -17.01 0.50 21.91
N ILE A 82 -18.00 1.25 22.39
CA ILE A 82 -19.37 0.77 22.57
C ILE A 82 -20.20 1.26 21.37
N PRO A 83 -20.65 0.37 20.46
CA PRO A 83 -21.47 0.80 19.33
C PRO A 83 -22.80 1.37 19.83
N ILE A 84 -23.12 2.59 19.41
CA ILE A 84 -24.42 3.20 19.66
C ILE A 84 -25.45 2.47 18.78
N LYS A 85 -26.35 1.71 19.40
CA LYS A 85 -27.49 1.11 18.70
C LYS A 85 -28.48 2.22 18.33
N ALA A 86 -28.50 2.63 17.06
CA ALA A 86 -29.55 3.51 16.56
C ALA A 86 -30.92 2.83 16.76
N LYS A 87 -31.88 3.52 17.39
CA LYS A 87 -33.27 3.03 17.47
C LYS A 87 -33.82 2.97 16.05
N ARG A 88 -34.24 1.78 15.61
CA ARG A 88 -34.93 1.58 14.34
C ARG A 88 -36.30 2.28 14.45
N ASP A 89 -36.46 3.39 13.74
CA ASP A 89 -37.71 4.16 13.72
C ASP A 89 -38.81 3.26 13.13
N GLN A 90 -39.71 2.75 13.98
CA GLN A 90 -40.89 2.01 13.55
C GLN A 90 -41.90 3.01 13.00
N ARG A 91 -41.62 3.60 11.84
CA ARG A 91 -42.65 4.30 11.08
C ARG A 91 -43.63 3.26 10.58
N LYS A 92 -44.68 3.01 11.37
CA LYS A 92 -45.91 2.35 10.91
C LYS A 92 -46.39 3.14 9.69
N ARG A 93 -46.29 2.53 8.51
CA ARG A 93 -47.01 2.99 7.33
C ARG A 93 -48.50 2.68 7.60
N ALA A 94 -49.28 3.73 7.84
CA ALA A 94 -50.73 3.69 7.77
C ALA A 94 -51.14 4.07 6.35
#